data_AF-A0AAD7ASC5-F1
#
_entry.id   AF-A0AAD7ASC5-F1
#
_cell.length_a   1.000
_cell.length_b   1.000
_cell.length_c   1.000
_cell.angle_alpha   90.00
_cell.angle_beta   90.00
_cell.angle_gamma   90.00
#
_symmetry.space_group_name_H-M   'P 1'
#
loop_
_entity.id
_entity.type
_entity.pdbx_description
1 polymer ?
#
loop_
_entity_poly.entity_id
_entity_poly.type
_entity_poly.pdbx_seq_one_letter_code
_entity_poly.pdbx_strand_id
1 'polypeptide(L)'
;MNGLLLSLGAGPRLRALAPIARSISSRVRPVPAPRDPITTPAAFLKAIGRSCDTKLSVETWDDLWNQNGTKLKSAGLGVRDRRYILWSMEKYRSGLSPGEFAYEPKPKKTIRGWGPSVQDGKRIRSRRVRTKRSTKRPKISL
;
A
#
# COMPACT_ATOMS: atom_id res chain seq x y z
N MET A 1 6.98 64.43 43.45
CA MET A 1 7.42 63.09 43.87
C MET A 1 6.92 62.09 42.84
N ASN A 2 7.86 61.52 42.09
CA ASN A 2 7.70 60.55 40.99
C ASN A 2 6.95 59.31 41.52
N GLY A 3 6.11 58.56 40.80
CA GLY A 3 5.98 58.36 39.36
C GLY A 3 5.83 56.86 39.11
N LEU A 4 4.58 56.42 38.86
CA LEU A 4 4.10 55.24 38.11
C LEU A 4 4.85 53.89 38.20
N LEU A 5 4.16 52.90 38.78
CA LEU A 5 4.42 51.45 38.65
C LEU A 5 4.07 50.96 37.24
N LEU A 6 5.05 50.40 36.52
CA LEU A 6 4.87 49.73 35.22
C LEU A 6 4.68 48.22 35.40
N SER A 7 3.55 47.72 34.89
CA SER A 7 3.19 46.31 34.76
C SER A 7 4.07 45.58 33.74
N LEU A 8 4.66 44.43 34.13
CA LEU A 8 5.32 43.51 33.19
C LEU A 8 4.27 42.61 32.50
N GLY A 9 4.00 42.88 31.22
CA GLY A 9 3.26 41.96 30.36
C GLY A 9 4.15 40.83 29.84
N ALA A 10 3.79 39.58 30.13
CA ALA A 10 4.39 38.39 29.52
C ALA A 10 3.78 38.15 28.12
N GLY A 11 4.55 38.41 27.07
CA GLY A 11 4.16 38.15 25.68
C GLY A 11 4.25 36.67 25.28
N PRO A 12 3.47 36.21 24.27
CA PRO A 12 3.43 34.83 23.85
C PRO A 12 4.71 34.43 23.11
N ARG A 13 5.36 33.35 23.56
CA ARG A 13 6.51 32.74 22.88
C ARG A 13 6.05 32.02 21.61
N LEU A 14 6.32 32.60 20.44
CA LEU A 14 6.17 31.93 19.16
C LEU A 14 7.12 30.72 19.11
N ARG A 15 6.57 29.50 19.12
CA ARG A 15 7.33 28.28 18.84
C ARG A 15 7.66 28.26 17.34
N ALA A 16 8.92 28.51 16.99
CA ALA A 16 9.42 28.27 15.64
C ALA A 16 9.30 26.78 15.30
N LEU A 17 8.51 26.44 14.29
CA LEU A 17 8.47 25.10 13.71
C LEU A 17 9.74 24.94 12.88
N ALA A 18 10.69 24.12 13.35
CA ALA A 18 11.87 23.77 12.56
C ALA A 18 11.42 23.07 11.27
N PRO A 19 11.94 23.47 10.09
CA PRO A 19 11.66 22.74 8.86
C PRO A 19 12.21 21.31 9.00
N ILE A 20 11.35 20.31 8.78
CA ILE A 20 11.77 18.91 8.66
C ILE A 20 12.52 18.79 7.32
N ALA A 21 13.79 19.21 7.31
CA ALA A 21 14.67 19.01 6.18
C ALA A 21 15.03 17.52 6.11
N ARG A 22 14.46 16.80 5.15
CA ARG A 22 14.92 15.44 4.82
C ARG A 22 16.33 15.55 4.23
N SER A 23 17.32 15.07 4.98
CA SER A 23 18.67 14.86 4.44
C SER A 23 18.60 13.87 3.28
N ILE A 24 18.86 14.36 2.06
CA ILE A 24 18.96 13.56 0.84
C ILE A 24 20.40 13.09 0.76
N SER A 25 20.76 12.07 1.54
CA SER A 25 22.09 11.49 1.46
C SER A 25 22.24 10.76 0.12
N SER A 26 22.93 11.37 -0.84
CA SER A 26 23.38 10.74 -2.08
C SER A 26 24.54 9.80 -1.80
N ARG A 27 24.31 8.77 -0.96
CA ARG A 27 25.28 7.69 -0.80
C ARG A 27 25.25 6.86 -2.08
N VAL A 28 26.42 6.72 -2.71
CA VAL A 28 26.65 5.67 -3.70
C VAL A 28 26.30 4.36 -3.00
N ARG A 29 25.21 3.72 -3.43
CA ARG A 29 24.74 2.50 -2.79
C ARG A 29 25.57 1.36 -3.35
N PRO A 30 26.34 0.62 -2.52
CA PRO A 30 27.08 -0.52 -3.02
C PRO A 30 26.10 -1.54 -3.64
N VAL A 31 26.55 -2.20 -4.69
CA VAL A 31 25.83 -3.34 -5.27
C VAL A 31 25.95 -4.49 -4.26
N PRO A 32 24.83 -5.04 -3.76
CA PRO A 32 24.88 -6.18 -2.87
C PRO A 32 25.39 -7.41 -3.62
N ALA A 33 26.26 -8.19 -2.98
CA ALA A 33 26.64 -9.49 -3.50
C ALA A 33 25.39 -10.39 -3.64
N PRO A 34 25.30 -11.22 -4.69
CA PRO A 34 24.25 -12.22 -4.78
C PRO A 34 24.34 -13.18 -3.59
N ARG A 35 23.18 -13.52 -3.01
CA ARG A 35 23.08 -14.42 -1.85
C ARG A 35 22.23 -15.62 -2.25
N ASP A 36 22.68 -16.82 -1.94
CA ASP A 36 21.93 -18.04 -2.23
C ASP A 36 20.55 -18.02 -1.55
N PRO A 37 19.45 -18.36 -2.25
CA PRO A 37 19.35 -18.98 -3.58
C PRO A 37 19.21 -17.99 -4.77
N ILE A 38 19.44 -16.69 -4.58
CA ILE A 38 19.17 -15.64 -5.57
C ILE A 38 20.48 -15.13 -6.17
N THR A 39 20.91 -15.78 -7.24
CA THR A 39 22.13 -15.42 -7.99
C THR A 39 21.83 -14.55 -9.21
N THR A 40 20.63 -14.67 -9.79
CA THR A 40 20.25 -13.98 -11.02
C THR A 40 19.22 -12.88 -10.79
N PRO A 41 19.22 -11.81 -11.60
CA PRO A 41 18.23 -10.73 -11.49
C PRO A 41 16.80 -11.27 -11.73
N ALA A 42 16.64 -12.20 -12.67
CA ALA A 42 15.36 -12.87 -12.92
C ALA A 42 14.87 -13.68 -11.70
N ALA A 43 15.77 -14.39 -11.00
CA ALA A 43 15.42 -15.09 -9.77
C ALA A 43 14.96 -14.11 -8.67
N PHE A 44 15.62 -12.95 -8.56
CA PHE A 44 15.21 -11.91 -7.62
C PHE A 44 13.81 -11.39 -7.92
N LEU A 45 13.54 -11.03 -9.18
CA LEU A 45 12.24 -10.51 -9.61
C LEU A 45 11.11 -11.53 -9.45
N LYS A 46 11.41 -12.83 -9.65
CA LYS A 46 10.48 -13.92 -9.37
C LYS A 46 10.23 -14.09 -7.86
N ALA A 47 11.28 -13.99 -7.04
CA ALA A 47 11.19 -14.17 -5.59
C ALA A 47 10.37 -13.07 -4.90
N ILE A 48 10.44 -11.82 -5.38
CA ILE A 48 9.61 -10.73 -4.85
C ILE A 48 8.14 -10.80 -5.29
N GLY A 49 7.82 -11.59 -6.32
CA GLY A 49 6.45 -11.81 -6.81
C GLY A 49 5.80 -10.58 -7.46
N ARG A 50 4.46 -10.49 -7.36
CA ARG A 50 3.62 -9.42 -7.98
C ARG A 50 3.80 -9.23 -9.49
N SER A 51 4.15 -10.31 -10.18
CA SER A 51 4.43 -10.31 -11.62
C SER A 51 5.53 -9.31 -12.00
N CYS A 52 6.54 -9.10 -11.14
CA CYS A 52 7.65 -8.19 -11.45
C CYS A 52 8.61 -8.77 -12.51
N ASP A 53 8.67 -10.10 -12.61
CA ASP A 53 9.42 -10.87 -13.59
C ASP A 53 8.97 -10.59 -15.03
N THR A 54 7.67 -10.41 -15.26
CA THR A 54 7.13 -10.14 -16.60
C THR A 54 7.22 -8.67 -17.02
N LYS A 55 7.36 -7.76 -16.04
CA LYS A 55 7.33 -6.31 -16.27
C LYS A 55 8.71 -5.70 -16.49
N LEU A 56 9.76 -6.37 -16.03
CA LEU A 56 11.12 -5.88 -16.08
C LEU A 56 12.05 -7.04 -16.45
N SER A 57 12.60 -7.01 -17.66
CA SER A 57 13.68 -7.92 -18.07
C SER A 57 15.01 -7.23 -17.88
N VAL A 58 15.88 -7.80 -17.04
CA VAL A 58 17.25 -7.34 -16.86
C VAL A 58 18.17 -8.54 -16.91
N GLU A 59 19.22 -8.46 -17.73
CA GLU A 59 20.16 -9.55 -17.96
C GLU A 59 21.25 -9.60 -16.86
N THR A 60 21.80 -8.44 -16.49
CA THR A 60 22.93 -8.35 -15.56
C THR A 60 22.49 -8.02 -14.13
N TRP A 61 23.14 -8.63 -13.14
CA TRP A 61 22.93 -8.29 -11.72
C TRP A 61 23.21 -6.82 -11.44
N ASP A 62 24.36 -6.30 -11.90
CA ASP A 62 24.74 -4.90 -11.73
C ASP A 62 23.73 -3.92 -12.36
N ASP A 63 23.19 -4.26 -13.53
CA ASP A 63 22.19 -3.42 -14.21
C ASP A 63 20.90 -3.30 -13.40
N LEU A 64 20.50 -4.37 -12.71
CA LEU A 64 19.34 -4.36 -11.81
C LEU A 64 19.59 -3.39 -10.64
N TRP A 65 20.76 -3.47 -10.01
CA TRP A 65 21.09 -2.66 -8.83
C TRP A 65 21.38 -1.18 -9.14
N ASN A 66 21.71 -0.89 -10.40
CA ASN A 66 21.88 0.45 -10.96
C ASN A 66 20.58 1.04 -11.56
N GLN A 67 19.44 0.34 -11.39
CA GLN A 67 18.13 0.89 -11.75
C GLN A 67 17.71 2.02 -10.81
N ASN A 68 17.18 3.08 -11.42
CA ASN A 68 16.64 4.24 -10.73
C ASN A 68 15.17 4.42 -11.12
N GLY A 69 14.41 5.18 -10.31
CA GLY A 69 13.00 5.44 -10.59
C GLY A 69 12.73 6.10 -11.95
N THR A 70 13.70 6.87 -12.47
CA THR A 70 13.66 7.45 -13.81
C THR A 70 13.87 6.41 -14.91
N LYS A 71 14.90 5.56 -14.79
CA LYS A 71 15.15 4.44 -15.72
C LYS A 71 13.96 3.48 -15.78
N LEU A 72 13.41 3.11 -14.63
CA LEU A 72 12.22 2.27 -14.54
C LEU A 72 10.96 2.96 -15.11
N LYS A 73 10.88 4.30 -15.06
CA LYS A 73 9.80 5.05 -15.72
C LYS A 73 9.94 4.98 -17.24
N SER A 74 11.16 5.15 -17.75
CA SER A 74 11.46 5.03 -19.19
C SER A 74 11.21 3.61 -19.71
N ALA A 75 11.42 2.59 -18.88
CA ALA A 75 11.06 1.20 -19.17
C ALA A 75 9.54 0.92 -19.15
N GLY A 76 8.69 1.94 -18.93
CA GLY A 76 7.23 1.81 -18.99
C GLY A 76 6.56 1.29 -17.72
N LEU A 77 7.30 1.08 -16.61
CA LEU A 77 6.69 0.57 -15.39
C LEU A 77 5.78 1.59 -14.72
N GLY A 78 4.62 1.12 -14.25
CA GLY A 78 3.68 1.90 -13.46
C GLY A 78 4.25 2.33 -12.11
N VAL A 79 3.75 3.43 -11.54
CA VAL A 79 4.27 4.03 -10.30
C VAL A 79 4.34 3.03 -9.13
N ARG A 80 3.32 2.15 -9.00
CA ARG A 80 3.26 1.15 -7.92
C ARG A 80 4.38 0.12 -8.05
N ASP A 81 4.59 -0.41 -9.24
CA ASP A 81 5.59 -1.43 -9.51
C ASP A 81 7.00 -0.87 -9.30
N ARG A 82 7.28 0.34 -9.80
CA ARG A 82 8.57 1.02 -9.57
C ARG A 82 8.88 1.20 -8.08
N ARG A 83 7.91 1.68 -7.31
CA ARG A 83 8.08 1.88 -5.86
C ARG A 83 8.29 0.56 -5.14
N TYR A 84 7.60 -0.50 -5.57
CA TYR A 84 7.73 -1.81 -4.98
C TYR A 84 9.11 -2.41 -5.24
N ILE A 85 9.59 -2.41 -6.49
CA ILE A 85 10.91 -2.92 -6.87
C ILE A 85 12.01 -2.20 -6.08
N LEU A 86 12.00 -0.86 -6.06
CA LEU A 86 13.01 -0.08 -5.32
C LEU A 86 12.98 -0.34 -3.81
N TRP A 87 11.78 -0.52 -3.23
CA TRP A 87 11.65 -0.88 -1.82
C TRP A 87 12.19 -2.29 -1.54
N SER A 88 11.88 -3.27 -2.39
CA SER A 88 12.39 -4.64 -2.28
C SER A 88 13.91 -4.70 -2.39
N MET A 89 14.48 -3.93 -3.33
CA MET A 89 15.94 -3.77 -3.46
C MET A 89 16.55 -3.20 -2.17
N GLU A 90 15.93 -2.20 -1.56
CA GLU A 90 16.42 -1.64 -0.31
C GLU A 90 16.35 -2.61 0.86
N LYS A 91 15.29 -3.43 0.92
CA LYS A 91 15.15 -4.49 1.93
C LYS A 91 16.23 -5.55 1.79
N TYR A 92 16.53 -5.95 0.56
CA TYR A 92 17.61 -6.89 0.26
C TYR A 92 18.99 -6.33 0.64
N ARG A 93 19.25 -5.05 0.32
CA ARG A 93 20.47 -4.33 0.78
C ARG A 93 20.59 -4.31 2.30
N SER A 94 19.46 -4.22 3.00
CA SER A 94 19.40 -4.24 4.46
C SER A 94 19.62 -5.63 5.07
N GLY A 95 19.79 -6.68 4.27
CA GLY A 95 20.04 -8.04 4.77
C GLY A 95 18.81 -8.97 4.77
N LEU A 96 17.61 -8.46 4.46
CA LEU A 96 16.38 -9.26 4.51
C LEU A 96 16.22 -10.10 3.25
N SER A 97 15.80 -11.35 3.42
CA SER A 97 15.52 -12.24 2.29
C SER A 97 14.16 -11.89 1.64
N PRO A 98 13.98 -12.06 0.31
CA PRO A 98 12.69 -11.76 -0.33
C PRO A 98 11.51 -12.54 0.24
N GLY A 99 11.72 -13.77 0.72
CA GLY A 99 10.66 -14.55 1.37
C GLY A 99 10.11 -13.93 2.66
N GLU A 100 10.90 -13.13 3.38
CA GLU A 100 10.48 -12.48 4.63
C GLU A 100 9.60 -11.25 4.40
N PHE A 101 9.90 -10.46 3.36
CA PHE A 101 9.24 -9.18 3.13
C PHE A 101 8.30 -9.17 1.93
N ALA A 102 8.42 -10.11 1.00
CA ALA A 102 7.55 -10.18 -0.16
C ALA A 102 6.23 -10.82 0.24
N TYR A 103 5.14 -10.17 -0.18
CA TYR A 103 3.80 -10.67 0.04
C TYR A 103 3.03 -10.59 -1.27
N GLU A 104 2.29 -11.66 -1.54
CA GLU A 104 1.37 -11.75 -2.67
C GLU A 104 0.37 -10.57 -2.69
N PRO A 105 -0.04 -10.11 -3.88
CA PRO A 105 -1.03 -9.05 -3.98
C PRO A 105 -2.34 -9.55 -3.38
N LYS A 106 -2.96 -8.71 -2.54
CA LYS A 106 -4.27 -9.04 -1.96
C LYS A 106 -5.26 -9.32 -3.10
N PRO A 107 -5.98 -10.45 -3.05
CA PRO A 107 -6.92 -10.80 -4.09
C PRO A 107 -7.98 -9.72 -4.23
N LYS A 108 -8.46 -9.52 -5.45
CA LYS A 108 -9.55 -8.56 -5.70
C LYS A 108 -10.76 -9.00 -4.89
N LYS A 109 -11.36 -8.05 -4.16
CA LYS A 109 -12.64 -8.30 -3.47
C LYS A 109 -13.67 -8.77 -4.49
N THR A 110 -14.21 -9.97 -4.29
CA THR A 110 -15.28 -10.55 -5.12
C THR A 110 -16.55 -9.72 -5.01
N ILE A 111 -16.96 -9.39 -3.78
CA ILE A 111 -18.15 -8.57 -3.49
C ILE A 111 -17.70 -7.15 -3.12
N ARG A 112 -18.22 -6.15 -3.83
CA ARG A 112 -18.04 -4.71 -3.52
C ARG A 112 -19.36 -4.19 -2.93
N GLY A 113 -19.40 -3.77 -1.66
CA GLY A 113 -20.64 -3.28 -1.02
C GLY A 113 -20.56 -3.06 0.50
N TRP A 114 -21.57 -2.37 1.05
CA TRP A 114 -21.73 -1.97 2.46
C TRP A 114 -22.47 -3.06 3.27
N GLY A 115 -21.72 -3.93 3.93
CA GLY A 115 -22.24 -4.81 4.98
C GLY A 115 -23.17 -5.96 4.51
N PRO A 116 -23.68 -6.77 5.46
CA PRO A 116 -24.40 -8.02 5.18
C PRO A 116 -25.68 -7.88 4.35
N SER A 117 -26.21 -6.67 4.22
CA SER A 117 -27.50 -6.42 3.55
C SER A 117 -27.43 -6.38 2.03
N VAL A 118 -26.24 -6.33 1.41
CA VAL A 118 -26.09 -6.30 -0.05
C VAL A 118 -24.94 -7.21 -0.47
N GLN A 119 -25.26 -8.38 -1.04
CA GLN A 119 -24.31 -9.33 -1.61
C GLN A 119 -24.63 -9.52 -3.09
N ASP A 120 -23.62 -9.64 -3.95
CA ASP A 120 -23.76 -9.90 -5.40
C ASP A 120 -24.70 -8.92 -6.14
N GLY A 121 -24.68 -7.63 -5.74
CA GLY A 121 -25.54 -6.60 -6.32
C GLY A 121 -27.02 -6.72 -5.96
N LYS A 122 -27.41 -7.69 -5.11
CA LYS A 122 -28.77 -7.88 -4.63
C LYS A 122 -28.86 -7.50 -3.15
N ARG A 123 -29.85 -6.67 -2.81
CA ARG A 123 -30.16 -6.38 -1.40
C ARG A 123 -30.85 -7.59 -0.78
N ILE A 124 -30.17 -8.26 0.15
CA ILE A 124 -30.76 -9.32 0.96
C ILE A 124 -31.71 -8.62 1.95
N ARG A 125 -33.01 -8.70 1.68
CA ARG A 125 -34.03 -8.39 2.70
C ARG A 125 -34.14 -9.62 3.60
N SER A 126 -34.17 -9.42 4.92
CA SER A 126 -34.45 -10.51 5.86
C SER A 126 -35.68 -11.27 5.36
N ARG A 127 -35.53 -12.59 5.19
CA ARG A 127 -36.59 -13.45 4.66
C ARG A 127 -37.75 -13.44 5.66
N ARG A 128 -38.69 -12.50 5.52
CA ARG A 128 -39.96 -12.57 6.22
C ARG A 128 -40.72 -13.72 5.57
N VAL A 129 -40.76 -14.89 6.22
CA VAL A 129 -41.61 -16.00 5.79
C VAL A 129 -43.03 -15.47 5.76
N ARG A 130 -43.54 -15.19 4.56
CA ARG A 130 -44.92 -14.74 4.38
C ARG A 130 -45.81 -15.97 4.58
N THR A 131 -46.22 -16.22 5.81
CA THR A 131 -47.29 -17.17 6.10
C THR A 131 -48.53 -16.71 5.33
N LYS A 132 -48.95 -17.51 4.34
CA LYS A 132 -50.20 -17.25 3.62
C LYS A 132 -51.35 -17.50 4.60
N ARG A 133 -51.94 -16.44 5.16
CA ARG A 133 -53.21 -16.57 5.90
C ARG A 133 -54.27 -17.01 4.88
N SER A 134 -54.79 -18.23 5.00
CA SER A 134 -55.91 -18.68 4.18
C SER A 134 -57.18 -17.98 4.64
N THR A 135 -57.63 -16.97 3.92
CA THR A 135 -58.96 -16.38 4.11
C THR A 135 -60.01 -17.32 3.54
N LYS A 136 -60.43 -18.34 4.31
CA LYS A 136 -61.72 -19.02 4.05
C LYS A 136 -62.82 -18.11 4.59
N ARG A 137 -63.43 -17.28 3.74
CA ARG A 137 -64.70 -16.60 4.10
C ARG A 137 -65.82 -17.65 3.95
N PRO A 138 -66.63 -17.91 4.99
CA PRO A 138 -67.79 -18.81 4.84
C PRO A 138 -68.79 -18.16 3.87
N LYS A 139 -69.30 -18.94 2.90
CA LYS A 139 -70.43 -18.52 2.07
C LYS A 139 -71.68 -18.59 2.94
N ILE A 140 -72.32 -17.45 3.17
CA ILE A 140 -73.65 -17.37 3.75
C ILE A 140 -74.62 -17.68 2.60
N SER A 141 -75.36 -18.79 2.69
CA SER A 141 -76.48 -19.10 1.78
C SER A 141 -77.74 -18.39 2.27
N LEU A 142 -78.38 -17.62 1.39
CA LEU A 142 -79.70 -17.03 1.59
C LEU A 142 -80.80 -18.05 1.31
#